data_AF-A0AAU0BFK1-F1
#
_entry.id   AF-A0AAU0BFK1-F1
#
_cell.length_a   1.000
_cell.length_b   1.000
_cell.length_c   1.000
_cell.angle_alpha   90.00
_cell.angle_beta   90.00
_cell.angle_gamma   90.00
#
_symmetry.space_group_name_H-M   'P 1'
#
loop_
_entity.id
_entity.type
_entity.pdbx_description
1 polymer ?
#
loop_
_entity_poly.entity_id
_entity_poly.type
_entity_poly.pdbx_seq_one_letter_code
_entity_poly.pdbx_strand_id
1 'polypeptide(L)'
;MRVSSALSPMGRLFAVAAFFEGLTWAGLLLGMLLKYGTHTTELVVWLFGRLHGAAFLFYVAVSVLAALRLRWPWWAWALSLLAALPPLVTVPLELWFRRIGLLGQRPPSVG
;
A
#
# COMPACT_ATOMS: atom_id res chain seq x y z
N MET A 1 15.49 -16.99 -16.94
CA MET A 1 15.00 -15.70 -17.45
C MET A 1 13.73 -15.34 -16.67
N ARG A 2 13.79 -14.43 -15.69
CA ARG A 2 12.58 -13.99 -14.97
C ARG A 2 11.87 -13.03 -15.91
N VAL A 3 10.77 -13.47 -16.52
CA VAL A 3 9.91 -12.60 -17.33
C VAL A 3 9.42 -11.52 -16.38
N SER A 4 9.95 -10.29 -16.51
CA SER A 4 9.40 -9.12 -15.84
C SER A 4 7.98 -8.94 -16.35
N SER A 5 7.01 -9.45 -15.62
CA SER A 5 5.60 -9.29 -15.94
C SER A 5 5.29 -7.81 -15.77
N ALA A 6 4.89 -7.13 -16.85
CA ALA A 6 4.42 -5.76 -16.74
C ALA A 6 3.30 -5.71 -15.69
N LEU A 7 3.35 -4.72 -14.79
CA LEU A 7 2.31 -4.56 -13.78
C LEU A 7 0.96 -4.38 -14.49
N SER A 8 -0.01 -5.17 -14.05
CA SER A 8 -1.40 -4.98 -14.46
C SER A 8 -1.89 -3.59 -14.04
N PRO A 9 -2.90 -3.01 -14.73
CA PRO A 9 -3.49 -1.74 -14.30
C PRO A 9 -3.90 -1.76 -12.82
N MET A 10 -4.44 -2.89 -12.35
CA MET A 10 -4.80 -3.07 -10.95
C MET A 10 -3.59 -3.16 -10.01
N GLY A 11 -2.53 -3.85 -10.44
CA GLY A 11 -1.26 -3.89 -9.72
C GLY A 11 -0.63 -2.51 -9.58
N ARG A 12 -0.71 -1.65 -10.61
CA ARG A 12 -0.26 -0.26 -10.54
C ARG A 12 -1.11 0.56 -9.57
N LEU A 13 -2.42 0.36 -9.55
CA LEU A 13 -3.30 1.05 -8.61
C LEU A 13 -2.97 0.67 -7.16
N PHE A 14 -2.77 -0.62 -6.89
CA PHE A 14 -2.32 -1.11 -5.58
C PHE A 14 -0.97 -0.50 -5.18
N ALA A 15 -0.02 -0.44 -6.11
CA ALA A 15 1.27 0.20 -5.89
C ALA A 15 1.17 1.66 -5.47
N VAL A 16 0.35 2.43 -6.18
CA VAL A 16 0.12 3.84 -5.87
C VAL A 16 -0.55 3.99 -4.50
N ALA A 17 -1.53 3.15 -4.20
CA ALA A 17 -2.21 3.15 -2.89
C ALA A 17 -1.23 2.85 -1.74
N ALA A 18 -0.39 1.81 -1.88
CA ALA A 18 0.61 1.43 -0.89
C ALA A 18 1.63 2.56 -0.65
N PHE A 19 2.08 3.22 -1.72
CA PHE A 19 3.01 4.33 -1.62
C PHE A 19 2.40 5.54 -0.90
N PHE A 20 1.18 5.94 -1.25
CA PHE A 20 0.51 7.06 -0.59
C PHE A 20 0.23 6.78 0.89
N GLU A 21 -0.23 5.57 1.21
CA GLU A 21 -0.43 5.14 2.60
C GLU A 21 0.88 5.24 3.38
N GLY A 22 1.98 4.69 2.85
CA GLY A 22 3.31 4.78 3.47
C GLY A 22 3.79 6.23 3.62
N LEU A 23 3.56 7.09 2.62
CA LEU A 23 3.94 8.50 2.67
C LEU A 23 3.17 9.26 3.76
N THR A 24 1.87 8.98 3.91
CA THR A 24 1.06 9.60 4.97
C THR A 24 1.46 9.12 6.37
N TRP A 25 1.84 7.85 6.52
CA TRP A 25 2.46 7.33 7.75
C TRP A 25 3.76 8.05 8.08
N ALA A 26 4.64 8.25 7.10
CA ALA A 26 5.91 8.96 7.30
C ALA A 26 5.67 10.39 7.76
N GLY A 27 4.70 11.09 7.17
CA GLY A 27 4.29 12.42 7.60
C GLY A 27 3.71 12.46 9.02
N LEU A 28 2.93 11.44 9.43
CA LEU A 28 2.45 11.29 10.80
C LEU A 28 3.60 11.11 11.81
N LEU A 29 4.53 10.21 11.52
CA LEU A 29 5.70 9.96 12.36
C LEU A 29 6.59 11.21 12.45
N LEU A 30 6.80 11.91 11.34
CA LEU A 30 7.52 13.18 11.32
C LEU A 30 6.80 14.26 12.14
N GLY A 31 5.47 14.36 11.99
CA GLY A 31 4.65 15.28 12.77
C GLY A 31 4.75 15.00 14.28
N MET A 32 4.71 13.72 14.67
CA MET A 32 4.91 13.30 16.06
C MET A 32 6.31 13.64 16.56
N LEU A 33 7.36 13.31 15.80
CA LEU A 33 8.75 13.62 16.17
C LEU A 33 8.94 15.13 16.41
N LEU A 34 8.45 15.96 15.50
CA LEU A 34 8.50 17.41 15.66
C LEU A 34 7.65 17.88 16.85
N LYS A 35 6.49 17.26 17.09
CA LYS A 35 5.60 17.68 18.19
C LYS A 35 6.27 17.49 19.54
N TYR A 36 6.95 16.38 19.74
CA TYR A 36 7.69 16.11 20.97
C TYR A 36 9.00 16.90 21.07
N GLY A 37 9.62 17.29 19.94
CA GLY A 37 10.86 18.07 19.94
C GLY A 37 10.70 19.59 20.04
N THR A 38 9.63 20.15 19.45
CA THR A 38 9.46 21.61 19.29
C THR A 38 8.11 22.13 19.78
N HIS A 39 7.23 21.28 20.33
CA HIS A 39 5.89 21.63 20.89
C HIS A 39 4.95 22.42 19.94
N THR A 40 5.21 22.45 18.63
CA THR A 40 4.60 23.43 17.70
C THR A 40 3.87 22.83 16.48
N THR A 41 3.79 21.49 16.34
CA THR A 41 3.32 20.83 15.10
C THR A 41 1.98 20.11 15.21
N GLU A 42 1.02 20.64 15.98
CA GLU A 42 -0.33 20.06 16.05
C GLU A 42 -1.05 20.05 14.69
N LEU A 43 -0.81 21.08 13.86
CA LEU A 43 -1.38 21.18 12.52
C LEU A 43 -0.90 20.06 11.59
N VAL A 44 0.38 19.67 11.69
CA VAL A 44 0.97 18.60 10.86
C VAL A 44 0.36 17.26 11.22
N VAL A 45 0.28 16.95 12.53
CA VAL A 45 -0.34 15.70 13.01
C VAL A 45 -1.82 15.65 12.65
N TRP A 46 -2.53 16.77 12.78
CA TRP A 46 -3.94 16.86 12.39
C TRP A 46 -4.16 16.62 10.89
N LEU A 47 -3.36 17.27 10.04
CA LEU A 47 -3.47 17.13 8.58
C LEU A 47 -3.11 15.72 8.13
N PHE A 48 -1.92 15.23 8.53
CA PHE A 48 -1.46 13.90 8.16
C PHE A 48 -2.32 12.80 8.77
N GLY A 49 -2.93 13.00 9.95
CA GLY A 49 -3.89 12.04 10.51
C GLY A 49 -5.13 11.85 9.63
N ARG A 50 -5.68 12.94 9.10
CA ARG A 50 -6.83 12.89 8.18
C ARG A 50 -6.45 12.31 6.83
N LEU A 51 -5.33 12.75 6.26
CA LEU A 51 -4.81 12.22 5.00
C LEU A 51 -4.50 10.73 5.12
N HIS A 52 -3.90 10.31 6.23
CA HIS A 52 -3.60 8.92 6.50
C HIS A 52 -4.87 8.08 6.62
N GLY A 53 -5.88 8.53 7.37
CA GLY A 53 -7.16 7.82 7.46
C GLY A 53 -7.83 7.63 6.09
N ALA A 54 -7.80 8.65 5.23
CA ALA A 54 -8.31 8.54 3.86
C ALA A 54 -7.48 7.58 3.00
N ALA A 55 -6.15 7.66 3.08
CA ALA A 55 -5.23 6.78 2.36
C ALA A 55 -5.36 5.31 2.81
N PHE A 56 -5.57 5.07 4.11
CA PHE A 56 -5.81 3.75 4.69
C PHE A 56 -7.09 3.12 4.11
N LEU A 57 -8.21 3.85 4.12
CA LEU A 57 -9.46 3.35 3.55
C LEU A 57 -9.34 3.07 2.04
N PHE A 58 -8.67 3.97 1.32
CA PHE A 58 -8.38 3.78 -0.10
C PHE A 58 -7.52 2.53 -0.35
N TYR A 59 -6.46 2.34 0.44
CA TYR A 59 -5.59 1.17 0.36
C TYR A 59 -6.36 -0.13 0.62
N VAL A 60 -7.21 -0.17 1.66
CA VAL A 60 -8.03 -1.34 1.98
C VAL A 60 -8.97 -1.67 0.82
N ALA A 61 -9.68 -0.67 0.27
CA ALA A 61 -10.58 -0.87 -0.86
C ALA A 61 -9.83 -1.40 -2.11
N VAL A 62 -8.70 -0.79 -2.45
CA VAL A 62 -7.87 -1.23 -3.57
C VAL A 62 -7.30 -2.63 -3.33
N SER A 63 -6.91 -2.97 -2.11
CA SER A 63 -6.41 -4.30 -1.73
C SER A 63 -7.46 -5.39 -1.92
N VAL A 64 -8.70 -5.15 -1.49
CA VAL A 64 -9.82 -6.07 -1.72
C VAL A 64 -10.08 -6.25 -3.21
N LEU A 65 -10.18 -5.15 -3.96
CA LEU A 65 -10.40 -5.20 -5.40
C LEU A 65 -9.25 -5.92 -6.12
N ALA A 66 -8.00 -5.68 -5.72
CA ALA A 66 -6.82 -6.31 -6.31
C ALA A 66 -6.80 -7.81 -6.02
N ALA A 67 -7.10 -8.22 -4.79
CA ALA A 67 -7.20 -9.62 -4.42
C ALA A 67 -8.24 -10.38 -5.25
N LEU A 68 -9.41 -9.77 -5.49
CA LEU A 68 -10.46 -10.34 -6.32
C LEU A 68 -10.06 -10.39 -7.81
N ARG A 69 -9.55 -9.28 -8.36
CA ARG A 69 -9.21 -9.16 -9.79
C ARG A 69 -7.98 -9.96 -10.20
N LEU A 70 -6.97 -9.98 -9.35
CA LEU A 70 -5.71 -10.70 -9.56
C LEU A 70 -5.76 -12.11 -8.99
N ARG A 71 -6.91 -12.50 -8.41
CA ARG A 71 -7.19 -13.84 -7.86
C ARG A 71 -6.11 -14.29 -6.88
N TRP A 72 -5.78 -13.39 -5.96
CA TRP A 72 -4.78 -13.67 -4.94
C TRP A 72 -5.20 -14.86 -4.08
N PRO A 73 -4.24 -15.67 -3.62
CA PRO A 73 -4.52 -16.65 -2.58
C PRO A 73 -4.95 -15.95 -1.28
N TRP A 74 -5.75 -16.63 -0.46
CA TRP A 74 -6.33 -16.07 0.78
C TRP A 74 -5.27 -15.44 1.70
N TRP A 75 -4.07 -16.02 1.77
CA TRP A 75 -2.98 -15.52 2.60
C TRP A 75 -2.48 -14.15 2.12
N ALA A 76 -2.46 -13.88 0.81
CA ALA A 76 -1.98 -12.62 0.27
C ALA A 76 -2.97 -11.49 0.53
N TRP A 77 -4.27 -11.81 0.48
CA TRP A 77 -5.31 -10.88 0.92
C TRP A 77 -5.17 -10.56 2.41
N ALA A 78 -4.99 -11.57 3.27
CA ALA A 78 -4.78 -11.36 4.70
C ALA A 78 -3.53 -10.51 4.98
N LEU A 79 -2.40 -10.82 4.34
CA LEU A 79 -1.17 -10.03 4.48
C LEU A 79 -1.33 -8.59 3.98
N SER A 80 -2.11 -8.34 2.91
CA SER A 80 -2.39 -6.97 2.47
C SER A 80 -3.13 -6.16 3.53
N LEU A 81 -4.11 -6.74 4.20
CA LEU A 81 -4.86 -6.04 5.25
C LEU A 81 -4.00 -5.83 6.50
N LEU A 82 -3.22 -6.84 6.88
CA LEU A 82 -2.32 -6.76 8.03
C LEU A 82 -1.21 -5.73 7.81
N ALA A 83 -0.72 -5.55 6.59
CA ALA A 83 0.34 -4.59 6.28
C ALA A 83 -0.06 -3.12 6.45
N ALA A 84 -1.36 -2.83 6.52
CA ALA A 84 -1.84 -1.47 6.79
C ALA A 84 -1.84 -1.12 8.29
N LEU A 85 -1.65 -2.11 9.19
CA LEU A 85 -1.61 -1.87 10.64
C LEU A 85 -0.25 -1.35 11.12
N PRO A 86 0.88 -2.01 10.79
CA PRO A 86 2.20 -1.50 11.16
C PRO A 86 2.66 -0.39 10.22
N PRO A 87 3.30 0.66 10.76
CA PRO A 87 3.75 1.80 9.99
C PRO A 87 4.70 1.39 8.87
N LEU A 88 4.49 1.96 7.68
CA LEU A 88 5.36 1.82 6.49
C LEU A 88 5.45 0.40 5.90
N VAL A 89 4.65 -0.57 6.34
CA VAL A 89 4.76 -1.97 5.89
C VAL A 89 4.06 -2.23 4.56
N THR A 90 3.14 -1.35 4.15
CA THR A 90 2.47 -1.41 2.84
C THR A 90 3.45 -1.36 1.67
N VAL A 91 4.51 -0.56 1.75
CA VAL A 91 5.56 -0.43 0.72
C VAL A 91 6.42 -1.70 0.55
N PRO A 92 7.07 -2.27 1.59
CA PRO A 92 7.82 -3.51 1.44
C PRO A 92 6.93 -4.70 1.05
N LEU A 93 5.68 -4.75 1.52
CA LEU A 93 4.72 -5.76 1.06
C LEU A 93 4.47 -5.63 -0.44
N GLU A 94 4.24 -4.40 -0.91
CA GLU A 94 4.01 -4.12 -2.32
C GLU A 94 5.21 -4.53 -3.20
N LEU A 95 6.42 -4.18 -2.78
CA LEU A 95 7.65 -4.62 -3.45
C LEU A 95 7.75 -6.14 -3.47
N TRP A 96 7.37 -6.82 -2.39
CA TRP A 96 7.36 -8.27 -2.33
C TRP A 96 6.32 -8.87 -3.28
N PHE A 97 5.08 -8.36 -3.29
CA PHE A 97 4.01 -8.80 -4.19
C PHE A 97 4.39 -8.62 -5.66
N ARG A 98 5.08 -7.53 -6.01
CA ARG A 98 5.69 -7.35 -7.33
C ARG A 98 6.70 -8.44 -7.65
N ARG A 99 7.61 -8.74 -6.71
CA ARG A 99 8.68 -9.75 -6.89
C ARG A 99 8.16 -11.17 -7.10
N ILE A 100 7.07 -11.53 -6.41
CA ILE A 100 6.44 -12.86 -6.54
C ILE A 100 5.38 -12.92 -7.66
N GLY A 101 5.20 -11.83 -8.41
CA GLY A 101 4.31 -11.79 -9.58
C GLY A 101 2.82 -11.62 -9.28
N LEU A 102 2.44 -11.36 -8.02
CA LEU A 102 1.03 -11.16 -7.65
C LEU A 102 0.42 -9.89 -8.26
N LEU A 103 1.24 -8.93 -8.70
CA LEU A 103 0.77 -7.69 -9.34
C LEU A 103 0.79 -7.73 -10.89
N GLY A 104 1.31 -8.80 -11.48
CA GLY A 104 1.51 -8.93 -12.93
C GLY A 104 0.22 -9.22 -13.71
N GLN A 105 0.24 -8.96 -15.03
CA GLN A 105 -0.80 -9.50 -15.91
C GLN A 105 -0.61 -11.00 -16.13
N ARG A 106 -1.69 -11.78 -15.99
CA ARG A 106 -1.73 -13.15 -16.50
C ARG A 106 -1.74 -13.07 -18.03
N PRO A 107 -0.82 -13.73 -18.76
CA PRO A 107 -0.88 -13.73 -20.21
C PRO A 107 -2.21 -14.35 -20.68
N PRO A 108 -2.80 -13.86 -21.79
CA PRO A 108 -3.96 -14.50 -22.37
C PRO A 108 -3.63 -15.96 -22.65
N SER A 109 -4.49 -16.88 -22.22
CA SER A 109 -4.35 -18.29 -22.54
C SER A 109 -4.50 -18.44 -24.05
N VAL A 110 -3.38 -18.66 -24.76
CA VAL A 110 -3.41 -19.05 -26.16
C VAL A 110 -3.99 -20.46 -26.19
N GLY A 111 -5.24 -20.57 -26.63
CA GLY A 111 -5.87 -21.84 -26.98
C GLY A 111 -5.56 -22.20 -28.43
#